data_AF-A0A258K9Y3-F1
#
_entry.id   AF-A0A258K9Y3-F1
#
_cell.length_a   1.000
_cell.length_b   1.000
_cell.length_c   1.000
_cell.angle_alpha   90.00
_cell.angle_beta   90.00
_cell.angle_gamma   90.00
#
_symmetry.space_group_name_H-M   'P 1'
#
loop_
_entity.id
_entity.type
_entity.pdbx_description
1 polymer ?
#
loop_
_entity_poly.entity_id
_entity_poly.type
_entity_poly.pdbx_seq_one_letter_code
_entity_poly.pdbx_strand_id
1 'polypeptide(L)'
;MIWHGATPRFPMLGGYARIAGYFKKVRAERPDAVVALDNGDTFHGTYAAVSSRGEALVPLTNALGLDAMTAHWEFAWGPAHFRALAKRLDYPVLAVNCFDLKTGRRPFRPSRIIERGGVRIGVVGIAATILDKTMPPHFSEGLRFTNGDKELPREIRRLRQKERVDLIVVLSHLGLPQDIKLAGLVDGLDVIL
;
A
#
# COMPACT_ATOMS: atom_id res chain seq x y z
N MET A 1 10.03 17.01 -14.71
CA MET A 1 9.97 17.37 -16.14
C MET A 1 8.60 16.98 -16.66
N ILE A 2 7.80 17.94 -17.11
CA ILE A 2 6.53 17.70 -17.81
C ILE A 2 6.70 18.25 -19.23
N TRP A 3 6.39 17.44 -20.23
CA TRP A 3 6.38 17.87 -21.62
C TRP A 3 5.10 18.66 -21.91
N HIS A 4 5.24 19.88 -22.38
CA HIS A 4 4.16 20.68 -22.95
C HIS A 4 4.43 20.84 -24.44
N GLY A 5 3.84 19.96 -25.25
CA GLY A 5 4.23 19.80 -26.65
C GLY A 5 5.70 19.39 -26.74
N ALA A 6 6.50 20.13 -27.52
CA ALA A 6 7.93 19.89 -27.70
C ALA A 6 8.83 20.53 -26.62
N THR A 7 8.28 21.24 -25.63
CA THR A 7 9.07 21.98 -24.63
C THR A 7 8.97 21.33 -23.25
N PRO A 8 10.10 20.94 -22.63
CA PRO A 8 10.08 20.46 -21.26
C PRO A 8 9.91 21.62 -20.28
N ARG A 9 9.05 21.43 -19.27
CA ARG A 9 8.93 22.33 -18.12
C ARG A 9 9.28 21.59 -16.82
N PHE A 10 9.74 22.36 -15.84
CA PHE A 10 10.09 21.86 -14.50
C PHE A 10 9.25 22.57 -13.43
N PRO A 11 7.91 22.49 -13.49
CA PRO A 11 7.09 23.06 -12.44
C PRO A 11 7.37 22.35 -11.11
N MET A 12 7.23 23.06 -10.00
CA MET A 12 7.23 22.45 -8.68
C MET A 12 5.94 21.63 -8.51
N LEU A 13 6.06 20.33 -8.33
CA LEU A 13 4.96 19.39 -8.15
C LEU A 13 5.09 18.66 -6.81
N GLY A 14 3.96 18.17 -6.29
CA GLY A 14 3.93 17.35 -5.09
C GLY A 14 4.38 18.07 -3.81
N GLY A 15 4.91 17.27 -2.88
CA GLY A 15 5.30 17.68 -1.54
C GLY A 15 4.19 17.44 -0.51
N TYR A 16 4.57 16.89 0.65
CA TYR A 16 3.64 16.48 1.72
C TYR A 16 2.70 17.60 2.19
N ALA A 17 3.18 18.85 2.27
CA ALA A 17 2.32 19.98 2.65
C ALA A 17 1.18 20.23 1.64
N ARG A 18 1.45 20.05 0.34
CA ARG A 18 0.42 20.19 -0.71
C ARG A 18 -0.57 19.03 -0.68
N ILE A 19 -0.06 17.81 -0.49
CA ILE A 19 -0.89 16.60 -0.33
C ILE A 19 -1.81 16.77 0.89
N ALA A 20 -1.28 17.19 2.03
CA ALA A 20 -2.06 17.45 3.24
C ALA A 20 -3.13 18.52 3.02
N GLY A 21 -2.80 19.62 2.33
CA GLY A 21 -3.76 20.66 1.96
C GLY A 21 -4.89 20.13 1.07
N TYR A 22 -4.56 19.29 0.08
CA TYR A 22 -5.54 18.65 -0.78
C TYR A 22 -6.43 17.66 -0.03
N PHE A 23 -5.85 16.81 0.83
CA PHE A 23 -6.60 15.89 1.68
C PHE A 23 -7.57 16.65 2.61
N LYS A 24 -7.12 17.74 3.22
CA LYS A 24 -7.97 18.60 4.05
C LYS A 24 -9.14 19.16 3.26
N LYS A 25 -8.89 19.65 2.04
CA LYS A 25 -9.94 20.15 1.14
C LYS A 25 -10.97 19.06 0.81
N VAL A 26 -10.52 17.90 0.32
CA VAL A 26 -11.42 16.81 -0.10
C VAL A 26 -12.22 16.26 1.08
N ARG A 27 -11.61 16.11 2.26
CA ARG A 27 -12.31 15.69 3.48
C ARG A 27 -13.36 16.70 3.95
N ALA A 28 -13.12 18.00 3.75
CA ALA A 28 -14.11 19.03 4.05
C ALA A 28 -15.27 19.04 3.04
N GLU A 29 -15.00 18.78 1.76
CA GLU A 29 -16.02 18.68 0.71
C GLU A 29 -16.85 17.40 0.80
N ARG A 30 -16.27 16.32 1.34
CA ARG A 30 -16.89 15.00 1.48
C ARG A 30 -16.72 14.45 2.91
N PRO A 31 -17.39 15.06 3.91
CA PRO A 31 -17.31 14.60 5.28
C PRO A 31 -17.64 13.11 5.39
N ASP A 32 -16.84 12.38 6.19
CA ASP A 32 -16.99 10.95 6.48
C ASP A 32 -16.97 10.00 5.28
N ALA A 33 -16.69 10.47 4.06
CA ALA A 33 -16.78 9.67 2.83
C ALA A 33 -15.42 9.56 2.09
N VAL A 34 -14.30 9.84 2.77
CA VAL A 34 -12.95 9.75 2.21
C VAL A 34 -12.20 8.57 2.79
N VAL A 35 -11.62 7.77 1.90
CA VAL A 35 -10.61 6.75 2.21
C VAL A 35 -9.30 7.20 1.58
N ALA A 36 -8.23 7.28 2.36
CA ALA A 36 -6.91 7.72 1.92
C ALA A 36 -5.93 6.54 2.00
N LEU A 37 -5.36 6.14 0.88
CA LEU A 37 -4.51 4.95 0.78
C LEU A 37 -3.14 5.32 0.21
N ASP A 38 -2.13 4.59 0.66
CA ASP A 38 -0.77 4.70 0.15
C ASP A 38 -0.37 3.38 -0.52
N ASN A 39 -0.10 3.46 -1.82
CA ASN A 39 0.27 2.29 -2.59
C ASN A 39 1.68 1.78 -2.31
N GLY A 40 2.50 2.43 -1.47
CA GLY A 40 3.87 2.02 -1.14
C GLY A 40 4.93 2.82 -1.90
N ASP A 41 6.20 2.46 -1.70
CA ASP A 41 7.38 3.22 -2.15
C ASP A 41 7.51 4.62 -1.51
N THR A 42 7.05 4.73 -0.27
CA THR A 42 6.97 5.99 0.47
C THR A 42 8.25 6.25 1.27
N PHE A 43 8.86 5.20 1.84
CA PHE A 43 9.95 5.33 2.82
C PHE A 43 11.37 5.25 2.24
N HIS A 44 11.51 5.43 0.92
CA HIS A 44 12.78 5.37 0.19
C HIS A 44 12.84 6.40 -0.96
N GLY A 45 13.97 6.50 -1.67
CA GLY A 45 14.07 7.20 -2.96
C GLY A 45 14.49 8.67 -2.92
N THR A 46 14.40 9.35 -1.78
CA THR A 46 14.90 10.73 -1.59
C THR A 46 15.97 10.81 -0.51
N TYR A 47 16.80 11.86 -0.52
CA TYR A 47 17.89 12.01 0.46
C TYR A 47 17.39 11.89 1.91
N ALA A 48 16.35 12.63 2.29
CA ALA A 48 15.81 12.58 3.65
C ALA A 48 15.28 11.19 4.04
N ALA A 49 14.64 10.48 3.11
CA ALA A 49 14.18 9.11 3.33
C ALA A 49 15.39 8.17 3.51
N VAL A 50 16.37 8.23 2.62
CA VAL A 50 17.54 7.34 2.67
C VAL A 50 18.44 7.61 3.88
N SER A 51 18.75 8.88 4.18
CA SER A 51 19.64 9.26 5.28
C SER A 51 19.06 8.90 6.66
N SER A 52 17.73 8.87 6.77
CA SER A 52 17.02 8.47 7.99
C SER A 52 16.52 7.03 7.97
N ARG A 53 16.81 6.26 6.92
CA ARG A 53 16.24 4.92 6.69
C ARG A 53 14.70 4.89 6.78
N GLY A 54 14.05 5.94 6.26
CA GLY A 54 12.60 6.12 6.23
C GLY A 54 12.03 6.82 7.47
N GLU A 55 12.76 6.88 8.58
CA GLU A 55 12.20 7.34 9.85
C GLU A 55 11.73 8.79 9.84
N ALA A 56 12.38 9.66 9.06
CA ALA A 56 12.00 11.07 8.95
C ALA A 56 10.62 11.27 8.32
N LEU A 57 10.10 10.28 7.58
CA LEU A 57 8.81 10.40 6.91
C LEU A 57 7.63 9.93 7.76
N VAL A 58 7.87 9.14 8.80
CA VAL A 58 6.83 8.62 9.72
C VAL A 58 5.90 9.73 10.26
N PRO A 59 6.40 10.83 10.85
CA PRO A 59 5.50 11.88 11.35
C PRO A 59 4.73 12.58 10.21
N LEU A 60 5.31 12.65 9.00
CA LEU A 60 4.67 13.29 7.86
C LEU A 60 3.52 12.44 7.32
N THR A 61 3.72 11.13 7.17
CA THR A 61 2.70 10.23 6.65
C THR A 61 1.58 9.98 7.66
N ASN A 62 1.91 9.91 8.96
CA ASN A 62 0.90 9.88 10.02
C ASN A 62 0.01 11.14 9.99
N ALA A 63 0.60 12.33 9.79
CA ALA A 63 -0.15 13.58 9.68
C ALA A 63 -1.10 13.64 8.47
N LEU A 64 -0.90 12.79 7.44
CA LEU A 64 -1.84 12.68 6.33
C LEU A 64 -3.13 11.94 6.71
N GLY A 65 -3.14 11.15 7.79
CA GLY A 65 -4.29 10.35 8.21
C GLY A 65 -4.69 9.31 7.17
N LEU A 66 -3.72 8.51 6.70
CA LEU A 66 -3.97 7.40 5.78
C LEU A 66 -4.73 6.28 6.51
N ASP A 67 -5.52 5.49 5.77
CA ASP A 67 -6.28 4.37 6.33
C ASP A 67 -5.51 3.03 6.24
N ALA A 68 -4.64 2.88 5.23
CA ALA A 68 -3.75 1.73 5.04
C ALA A 68 -2.65 2.04 4.00
N MET A 69 -1.59 1.21 4.01
CA MET A 69 -0.63 1.13 2.91
C MET A 69 -0.32 -0.31 2.49
N THR A 70 0.23 -0.51 1.29
CA THR A 70 0.98 -1.73 0.91
C THR A 70 2.48 -1.40 0.80
N ALA A 71 3.33 -2.30 0.32
CA ALA A 71 4.78 -2.14 0.41
C ALA A 71 5.58 -2.70 -0.77
N HIS A 72 6.74 -2.09 -0.98
CA HIS A 72 7.79 -2.54 -1.91
C HIS A 72 9.16 -2.05 -1.45
N TRP A 73 9.59 -0.83 -1.77
CA TRP A 73 10.92 -0.31 -1.38
C TRP A 73 11.08 -0.08 0.13
N GLU A 74 9.99 -0.14 0.89
CA GLU A 74 10.03 -0.19 2.36
C GLU A 74 10.96 -1.29 2.89
N PHE A 75 11.06 -2.40 2.17
CA PHE A 75 11.90 -3.54 2.53
C PHE A 75 13.40 -3.31 2.26
N ALA A 76 13.80 -2.18 1.68
CA ALA A 76 15.20 -1.93 1.32
C ALA A 76 16.18 -1.95 2.50
N TRP A 77 15.68 -1.65 3.71
CA TRP A 77 16.45 -1.70 4.95
C TRP A 77 16.30 -3.04 5.70
N GLY A 78 15.70 -4.03 5.04
CA GLY A 78 15.43 -5.36 5.55
C GLY A 78 14.09 -5.48 6.32
N PRO A 79 13.52 -6.70 6.40
CA PRO A 79 12.22 -6.94 7.03
C PRO A 79 12.13 -6.52 8.50
N ALA A 80 13.23 -6.66 9.25
CA ALA A 80 13.24 -6.30 10.67
C ALA A 80 13.06 -4.79 10.89
N HIS A 81 13.80 -3.98 10.13
CA HIS A 81 13.69 -2.52 10.16
C HIS A 81 12.29 -2.08 9.73
N PHE A 82 11.79 -2.60 8.60
CA PHE A 82 10.48 -2.21 8.12
C PHE A 82 9.35 -2.56 9.10
N ARG A 83 9.39 -3.73 9.74
CA ARG A 83 8.42 -4.08 10.80
C ARG A 83 8.49 -3.12 11.99
N ALA A 84 9.66 -2.63 12.37
CA ALA A 84 9.81 -1.66 13.44
C ALA A 84 9.24 -0.29 13.03
N LEU A 85 9.51 0.15 11.80
CA LEU A 85 8.95 1.38 11.24
C LEU A 85 7.42 1.29 11.13
N ALA A 86 6.88 0.19 10.62
CA ALA A 86 5.44 -0.04 10.46
C ALA A 86 4.67 0.04 11.79
N LYS A 87 5.29 -0.32 12.93
CA LYS A 87 4.68 -0.18 14.27
C LYS A 87 4.53 1.27 14.71
N ARG A 88 5.24 2.21 14.08
CA ARG A 88 5.17 3.65 14.37
C ARG A 88 4.16 4.38 13.47
N LEU A 89 3.53 3.68 12.53
CA LEU A 89 2.50 4.24 11.68
C LEU A 89 1.14 4.17 12.38
N ASP A 90 0.34 5.22 12.21
CA ASP A 90 -1.03 5.28 12.76
C ASP A 90 -2.02 4.44 11.93
N TYR A 91 -1.52 3.82 10.85
CA TYR A 91 -2.27 3.00 9.90
C TYR A 91 -1.50 1.71 9.56
N PRO A 92 -2.21 0.62 9.24
CA PRO A 92 -1.59 -0.66 8.99
C PRO A 92 -0.93 -0.72 7.61
N VAL A 93 0.19 -1.44 7.57
CA VAL A 93 0.73 -2.04 6.35
C VAL A 93 -0.03 -3.34 6.07
N LEU A 94 -0.51 -3.50 4.84
CA LEU A 94 -1.27 -4.64 4.36
C LEU A 94 -0.46 -5.42 3.33
N ALA A 95 -0.36 -6.74 3.50
CA ALA A 95 0.28 -7.62 2.53
C ALA A 95 -0.30 -9.05 2.61
N VAL A 96 -1.23 -9.35 1.72
CA VAL A 96 -1.91 -10.65 1.61
C VAL A 96 -0.97 -11.76 1.11
N ASN A 97 0.10 -11.38 0.41
CA ASN A 97 1.05 -12.27 -0.26
C ASN A 97 2.39 -12.42 0.46
N CYS A 98 2.61 -11.76 1.60
CA CYS A 98 3.87 -11.81 2.35
C CYS A 98 3.80 -12.86 3.47
N PHE A 99 4.76 -13.78 3.49
CA PHE A 99 4.81 -14.88 4.46
C PHE A 99 6.19 -15.04 5.07
N ASP A 100 6.23 -15.33 6.36
CA ASP A 100 7.44 -15.76 7.05
C ASP A 100 7.77 -17.22 6.69
N LEU A 101 9.00 -17.46 6.27
CA LEU A 101 9.46 -18.77 5.78
C LEU A 101 9.48 -19.85 6.87
N LYS A 102 9.69 -19.48 8.14
CA LYS A 102 9.81 -20.44 9.24
C LYS A 102 8.44 -20.85 9.76
N THR A 103 7.52 -19.89 9.88
CA THR A 103 6.22 -20.08 10.53
C THR A 103 5.07 -20.25 9.56
N GLY A 104 5.24 -19.86 8.29
CA GLY A 104 4.16 -19.78 7.30
C GLY A 104 3.10 -18.71 7.62
N ARG A 105 3.31 -17.88 8.64
CA ARG A 105 2.39 -16.81 9.04
C ARG A 105 2.70 -15.52 8.29
N ARG A 106 1.70 -14.64 8.17
CA ARG A 106 1.90 -13.32 7.59
C ARG A 106 2.46 -12.35 8.64
N PRO A 107 3.57 -11.65 8.36
CA PRO A 107 4.09 -10.61 9.26
C PRO A 107 3.22 -9.34 9.23
N PHE A 108 2.45 -9.13 8.16
CA PHE A 108 1.54 -8.01 7.99
C PHE A 108 0.10 -8.52 7.83
N ARG A 109 -0.89 -7.67 8.14
CA ARG A 109 -2.30 -8.05 7.97
C ARG A 109 -2.62 -8.18 6.48
N PRO A 110 -3.50 -9.11 6.06
CA PRO A 110 -3.87 -9.22 4.65
C PRO A 110 -4.79 -8.07 4.21
N SER A 111 -5.67 -7.61 5.09
CA SER A 111 -6.70 -6.63 4.78
C SER A 111 -7.11 -5.77 5.99
N ARG A 112 -7.86 -4.70 5.73
CA ARG A 112 -8.55 -3.85 6.71
C ARG A 112 -9.97 -3.59 6.24
N ILE A 113 -10.91 -3.48 7.18
CA ILE A 113 -12.26 -2.98 6.91
C ILE A 113 -12.34 -1.52 7.35
N ILE A 114 -12.94 -0.69 6.50
CA ILE A 114 -13.12 0.75 6.73
C ILE A 114 -14.59 1.07 6.48
N GLU A 115 -15.23 1.81 7.38
CA GLU A 115 -16.59 2.31 7.19
C GLU A 115 -16.55 3.82 6.96
N ARG A 116 -17.07 4.24 5.80
CA ARG A 116 -17.11 5.64 5.35
C ARG A 116 -18.37 5.88 4.52
N GLY A 117 -19.07 6.97 4.77
CA GLY A 117 -20.28 7.35 4.01
C GLY A 117 -21.36 6.28 4.00
N GLY A 118 -21.46 5.47 5.06
CA GLY A 118 -22.40 4.33 5.14
C GLY A 118 -22.00 3.10 4.33
N VAL A 119 -20.80 3.07 3.73
CA VAL A 119 -20.28 1.94 2.95
C VAL A 119 -19.21 1.21 3.75
N ARG A 120 -19.32 -0.12 3.84
CA ARG A 120 -18.30 -0.99 4.45
C ARG A 120 -17.33 -1.46 3.38
N ILE A 121 -16.08 -0.99 3.46
CA ILE A 121 -15.05 -1.17 2.42
C ILE A 121 -13.99 -2.15 2.95
N GLY A 122 -13.79 -3.27 2.25
CA GLY A 122 -12.68 -4.17 2.48
C GLY A 122 -11.47 -3.78 1.62
N VAL A 123 -10.40 -3.33 2.24
CA VAL A 123 -9.13 -3.02 1.56
C VAL A 123 -8.18 -4.19 1.74
N VAL A 124 -7.76 -4.83 0.65
CA VAL A 124 -6.78 -5.93 0.65
C VAL A 124 -5.47 -5.43 0.07
N GLY A 125 -4.37 -5.53 0.81
CA GLY A 125 -3.06 -5.09 0.34
C GLY A 125 -2.30 -6.21 -0.36
N ILE A 126 -1.60 -5.91 -1.43
CA ILE A 126 -0.67 -6.84 -2.09
C ILE A 126 0.67 -6.15 -2.34
N ALA A 127 1.73 -6.68 -1.72
CA ALA A 127 3.07 -6.12 -1.79
C ALA A 127 3.77 -6.56 -3.10
N ALA A 128 4.79 -5.82 -3.52
CA ALA A 128 5.52 -6.14 -4.74
C ALA A 128 6.08 -7.57 -4.72
N THR A 129 5.73 -8.35 -5.74
CA THR A 129 6.12 -9.77 -5.83
C THR A 129 7.60 -9.94 -6.10
N ILE A 130 8.29 -8.92 -6.60
CA ILE A 130 9.68 -9.02 -7.02
C ILE A 130 10.68 -9.05 -5.86
N LEU A 131 10.23 -8.76 -4.64
CA LEU A 131 11.06 -8.64 -3.43
C LEU A 131 11.92 -9.88 -3.14
N ASP A 132 11.38 -11.08 -3.30
CA ASP A 132 12.10 -12.35 -3.08
C ASP A 132 12.53 -13.04 -4.38
N LYS A 133 12.43 -12.35 -5.52
CA LYS A 133 12.73 -12.92 -6.85
C LYS A 133 13.89 -12.22 -7.53
N THR A 134 13.88 -10.89 -7.55
CA THR A 134 14.85 -10.10 -8.33
C THR A 134 15.51 -8.98 -7.54
N MET A 135 15.01 -8.64 -6.35
CA MET A 135 15.60 -7.63 -5.49
C MET A 135 16.77 -8.22 -4.67
N PRO A 136 17.66 -7.39 -4.08
CA PRO A 136 18.75 -7.88 -3.26
C PRO A 136 18.27 -8.81 -2.13
N PRO A 137 18.94 -9.95 -1.85
CA PRO A 137 18.44 -10.97 -0.93
C PRO A 137 18.07 -10.48 0.47
N HIS A 138 18.76 -9.44 0.96
CA HIS A 138 18.50 -8.87 2.29
C HIS A 138 17.13 -8.15 2.39
N PHE A 139 16.51 -7.75 1.26
CA PHE A 139 15.20 -7.12 1.26
C PHE A 139 14.11 -8.09 1.76
N SER A 140 14.27 -9.37 1.48
CA SER A 140 13.29 -10.41 1.79
C SER A 140 13.82 -11.46 2.77
N GLU A 141 14.82 -11.13 3.59
CA GLU A 141 15.43 -12.12 4.49
C GLU A 141 14.40 -12.77 5.43
N GLY A 142 14.25 -14.09 5.32
CA GLY A 142 13.26 -14.87 6.09
C GLY A 142 11.82 -14.73 5.61
N LEU A 143 11.56 -14.02 4.51
CA LEU A 143 10.23 -13.81 3.93
C LEU A 143 10.12 -14.38 2.52
N ARG A 144 8.87 -14.67 2.12
CA ARG A 144 8.48 -15.07 0.77
C ARG A 144 7.27 -14.27 0.32
N PHE A 145 7.22 -13.92 -0.96
CA PHE A 145 6.14 -13.18 -1.59
C PHE A 145 5.47 -14.02 -2.68
N THR A 146 4.21 -14.40 -2.47
CA THR A 146 3.41 -15.10 -3.50
C THR A 146 2.92 -14.12 -4.56
N ASN A 147 2.43 -14.63 -5.69
CA ASN A 147 1.76 -13.82 -6.72
C ASN A 147 0.37 -13.33 -6.28
N GLY A 148 -0.13 -13.75 -5.11
CA GLY A 148 -1.44 -13.38 -4.58
C GLY A 148 -2.63 -14.08 -5.24
N ASP A 149 -2.41 -14.86 -6.30
CA ASP A 149 -3.41 -15.56 -7.11
C ASP A 149 -4.31 -16.50 -6.28
N LYS A 150 -3.76 -17.12 -5.23
CA LYS A 150 -4.53 -18.01 -4.33
C LYS A 150 -5.04 -17.28 -3.10
N GLU A 151 -4.28 -16.31 -2.61
CA GLU A 151 -4.58 -15.63 -1.35
C GLU A 151 -5.68 -14.58 -1.52
N LEU A 152 -5.65 -13.79 -2.60
CA LEU A 152 -6.64 -12.75 -2.88
C LEU A 152 -8.07 -13.29 -2.96
N PRO A 153 -8.40 -14.31 -3.79
CA PRO A 153 -9.76 -14.83 -3.86
C PRO A 153 -10.27 -15.34 -2.51
N ARG A 154 -9.39 -15.92 -1.68
CA ARG A 154 -9.75 -16.41 -0.34
C ARG A 154 -10.11 -15.26 0.59
N GLU A 155 -9.31 -14.20 0.56
CA GLU A 155 -9.51 -13.03 1.41
C GLU A 155 -10.75 -12.22 0.97
N ILE A 156 -10.95 -12.06 -0.34
CA ILE A 156 -12.15 -11.43 -0.92
C ILE A 156 -13.40 -12.20 -0.48
N ARG A 157 -13.41 -13.53 -0.61
CA ARG A 157 -14.55 -14.35 -0.14
C ARG A 157 -14.80 -14.17 1.35
N ARG A 158 -13.75 -14.14 2.19
CA ARG A 158 -13.89 -13.90 3.63
C ARG A 158 -14.55 -12.55 3.90
N LEU A 159 -14.06 -11.49 3.25
CA LEU A 159 -14.58 -10.13 3.41
C LEU A 159 -16.04 -10.00 2.94
N ARG A 160 -16.40 -10.61 1.81
CA ARG A 160 -17.78 -10.59 1.31
C ARG A 160 -18.74 -11.41 2.16
N GLN A 161 -18.38 -12.66 2.45
CA GLN A 161 -19.31 -13.63 3.02
C GLN A 161 -19.43 -13.53 4.54
N LYS A 162 -18.31 -13.30 5.23
CA LYS A 162 -18.29 -13.23 6.69
C LYS A 162 -18.39 -11.80 7.18
N GLU A 163 -17.63 -10.91 6.56
CA GLU A 163 -17.56 -9.51 6.96
C GLU A 163 -18.53 -8.62 6.20
N ARG A 164 -19.35 -9.17 5.28
CA ARG A 164 -20.43 -8.42 4.61
C ARG A 164 -20.00 -7.03 4.09
N VAL A 165 -18.80 -6.93 3.52
CA VAL A 165 -18.33 -5.66 2.94
C VAL A 165 -19.05 -5.37 1.62
N ASP A 166 -19.38 -4.12 1.38
CA ASP A 166 -20.08 -3.61 0.20
C ASP A 166 -19.13 -3.33 -0.96
N LEU A 167 -17.89 -2.95 -0.67
CA LEU A 167 -16.85 -2.68 -1.67
C LEU A 167 -15.55 -3.42 -1.33
N ILE A 168 -14.86 -3.95 -2.34
CA ILE A 168 -13.51 -4.52 -2.25
C ILE A 168 -12.55 -3.67 -3.07
N VAL A 169 -11.55 -3.13 -2.38
CA VAL A 169 -10.43 -2.39 -2.97
C VAL A 169 -9.16 -3.22 -2.80
N VAL A 170 -8.47 -3.51 -3.90
CA VAL A 170 -7.12 -4.09 -3.87
C VAL A 170 -6.12 -2.94 -3.93
N LEU A 171 -5.34 -2.79 -2.86
CA LEU A 171 -4.25 -1.82 -2.76
C LEU A 171 -2.95 -2.49 -3.20
N SER A 172 -2.54 -2.26 -4.44
CA SER A 172 -1.52 -3.03 -5.15
C SER A 172 -0.20 -2.30 -5.32
N HIS A 173 0.88 -3.08 -5.27
CA HIS A 173 2.20 -2.68 -5.74
C HIS A 173 2.78 -3.69 -6.74
N LEU A 174 1.92 -4.36 -7.52
CA LEU A 174 2.37 -5.30 -8.55
C LEU A 174 2.84 -4.61 -9.83
N GLY A 175 2.35 -3.40 -10.07
CA GLY A 175 2.50 -2.67 -11.32
C GLY A 175 1.35 -2.93 -12.27
N LEU A 176 1.01 -1.90 -13.06
CA LEU A 176 -0.20 -1.87 -13.89
C LEU A 176 -0.40 -3.10 -14.80
N PRO A 177 0.62 -3.63 -15.52
CA PRO A 177 0.40 -4.81 -16.37
C PRO A 177 -0.01 -6.05 -15.58
N GLN A 178 0.57 -6.26 -14.40
CA GLN A 178 0.25 -7.36 -13.50
C GLN A 178 -1.14 -7.17 -12.89
N ASP A 179 -1.51 -5.93 -12.55
CA ASP A 179 -2.84 -5.60 -12.03
C ASP A 179 -3.94 -5.83 -13.07
N ILE A 180 -3.69 -5.47 -14.34
CA ILE A 180 -4.61 -5.78 -15.45
C ILE A 180 -4.80 -7.29 -15.59
N LYS A 181 -3.70 -8.05 -15.53
CA LYS A 181 -3.77 -9.51 -15.58
C LYS A 181 -4.53 -10.08 -14.37
N LEU A 182 -4.29 -9.54 -13.18
CA LEU A 182 -4.95 -9.95 -11.94
C LEU A 182 -6.45 -9.70 -11.99
N ALA A 183 -6.88 -8.54 -12.50
CA ALA A 183 -8.29 -8.20 -12.69
C ALA A 183 -9.02 -9.18 -13.62
N GLY A 184 -8.32 -9.75 -14.61
CA GLY A 184 -8.87 -10.80 -15.48
C GLY A 184 -8.90 -12.21 -14.88
N LEU A 185 -8.27 -12.42 -13.72
CA LEU A 185 -8.14 -13.74 -13.07
C LEU A 185 -8.87 -13.84 -11.72
N VAL A 186 -9.19 -12.72 -11.09
CA VAL A 186 -9.74 -12.67 -9.72
C VAL A 186 -11.10 -11.99 -9.72
N ASP A 187 -12.15 -12.78 -9.47
CA ASP A 187 -13.51 -12.27 -9.32
C ASP A 187 -13.74 -11.59 -7.96
N GLY A 188 -14.68 -10.63 -7.93
CA GLY A 188 -15.24 -10.07 -6.70
C GLY A 188 -14.50 -8.88 -6.09
N LEU A 189 -13.39 -8.45 -6.70
CA LEU A 189 -12.81 -7.13 -6.49
C LEU A 189 -13.55 -6.08 -7.33
N ASP A 190 -13.69 -4.86 -6.82
CA ASP A 190 -14.37 -3.77 -7.53
C ASP A 190 -13.39 -2.70 -8.04
N VAL A 191 -12.31 -2.48 -7.30
CA VAL A 191 -11.28 -1.47 -7.60
C VAL A 191 -9.89 -2.06 -7.35
N ILE A 192 -8.95 -1.80 -8.25
CA ILE A 192 -7.52 -1.97 -8.01
C ILE A 192 -6.87 -0.60 -8.07
N LEU A 193 -6.12 -0.28 -7.02
CA LEU A 193 -5.28 0.92 -6.93
C LEU A 193 -3.83 0.51 -7.01
#